data_AF-A0AAW9KH77-F1
#
_entry.id   AF-A0AAW9KH77-F1
#
_cell.length_a   1.000
_cell.length_b   1.000
_cell.length_c   1.000
_cell.angle_alpha   90.00
_cell.angle_beta   90.00
_cell.angle_gamma   90.00
#
_symmetry.space_group_name_H-M   'P 1'
#
loop_
_entity.id
_entity.type
_entity.pdbx_description
1 polymer ?
#
loop_
_entity_poly.entity_id
_entity_poly.type
_entity_poly.pdbx_seq_one_letter_code
_entity_poly.pdbx_strand_id
1 'polypeptide(L)'
;AIAIAEDIGGSVEKFSNIMNDFAKSLGAIDSHFESPHGLDSLKHYSSAYDLALLTSKGMENEIFREIVGEKVISKDKYNFTRDYQNINKILHRIPGANGVKTGYTGGAGKCLVSSVNYNGRNII
;
A
#
# COMPACT_ATOMS: atom_id res chain seq x y z
N ALA A 1 8.93 -2.95 -6.09
CA ALA A 1 7.74 -3.75 -6.43
C ALA A 1 8.15 -5.01 -7.19
N ILE A 2 8.65 -4.92 -8.42
CA ILE A 2 9.09 -6.08 -9.23
C ILE A 2 10.12 -6.95 -8.49
N ALA A 3 11.21 -6.35 -7.99
CA ALA A 3 12.25 -7.11 -7.27
C ALA A 3 11.71 -7.91 -6.07
N ILE A 4 10.76 -7.34 -5.30
CA ILE A 4 10.11 -8.04 -4.18
C ILE A 4 9.21 -9.18 -4.70
N ALA A 5 8.49 -8.94 -5.80
CA ALA A 5 7.62 -9.93 -6.40
C ALA A 5 8.40 -11.12 -6.96
N GLU A 6 9.54 -10.87 -7.60
CA GLU A 6 10.42 -11.92 -8.12
C GLU A 6 11.09 -12.71 -6.98
N ASP A 7 11.51 -12.04 -5.91
CA ASP A 7 12.10 -12.70 -4.73
C ASP A 7 11.10 -13.62 -4.02
N ILE A 8 9.87 -13.15 -3.78
CA ILE A 8 8.84 -13.91 -3.04
C ILE A 8 8.15 -14.95 -3.93
N GLY A 9 7.75 -14.55 -5.15
CA GLY A 9 6.92 -15.37 -6.04
C GLY A 9 7.71 -16.14 -7.09
N GLY A 10 8.99 -15.83 -7.30
CA GLY A 10 9.80 -16.36 -8.41
C GLY A 10 9.47 -15.77 -9.79
N SER A 11 8.34 -15.07 -9.93
CA SER A 11 7.99 -14.24 -11.09
C SER A 11 6.87 -13.26 -10.72
N VAL A 12 6.70 -12.21 -11.52
CA VAL A 12 5.58 -11.23 -11.37
C VAL A 12 4.22 -11.91 -11.46
N GLU A 13 4.05 -12.87 -12.37
CA GLU A 13 2.81 -13.62 -12.55
C GLU A 13 2.48 -14.46 -11.31
N LYS A 14 3.45 -15.23 -10.80
CA LYS A 14 3.27 -16.05 -9.60
C LYS A 14 2.99 -15.19 -8.36
N PHE A 15 3.67 -14.06 -8.23
CA PHE A 15 3.39 -13.12 -7.16
C PHE A 15 1.98 -12.51 -7.27
N SER A 16 1.51 -12.21 -8.49
CA SER A 16 0.15 -11.72 -8.71
C SER A 16 -0.90 -12.77 -8.30
N ASN A 17 -0.64 -14.06 -8.51
CA ASN A 17 -1.50 -15.13 -7.97
C ASN A 17 -1.56 -15.09 -6.43
N ILE A 18 -0.40 -14.96 -5.76
CA ILE A 18 -0.33 -14.81 -4.29
C ILE A 18 -1.14 -13.58 -3.82
N MET A 19 -1.01 -12.44 -4.51
CA MET A 19 -1.78 -11.23 -4.18
C MET A 19 -3.29 -11.47 -4.28
N ASN A 20 -3.75 -12.11 -5.36
CA ASN A 20 -5.16 -12.38 -5.60
C ASN A 20 -5.73 -13.40 -4.60
N ASP A 21 -4.98 -14.45 -4.29
CA ASP A 21 -5.41 -15.47 -3.31
C ASP A 21 -5.51 -14.88 -1.91
N PHE A 22 -4.55 -14.03 -1.53
CA PHE A 22 -4.60 -13.30 -0.27
C PHE A 22 -5.80 -12.35 -0.20
N ALA A 23 -6.04 -11.56 -1.25
CA ALA A 23 -7.17 -10.64 -1.31
C ALA A 23 -8.52 -11.37 -1.18
N LYS A 24 -8.71 -12.47 -1.92
CA LYS A 24 -9.90 -13.32 -1.80
C LYS A 24 -10.06 -13.90 -0.39
N SER A 25 -8.97 -14.33 0.25
CA SER A 25 -9.02 -14.87 1.62
C SER A 25 -9.52 -13.86 2.66
N LEU A 26 -9.41 -12.55 2.35
CA LEU A 26 -9.87 -11.45 3.19
C LEU A 26 -11.25 -10.92 2.79
N GLY A 27 -11.86 -11.48 1.75
CA GLY A 27 -13.15 -11.03 1.22
C GLY A 27 -13.07 -9.82 0.29
N ALA A 28 -11.87 -9.42 -0.17
CA ALA A 28 -11.70 -8.40 -1.20
C ALA A 28 -12.00 -9.00 -2.59
N ILE A 29 -13.28 -9.23 -2.87
CA ILE A 29 -13.77 -9.95 -4.04
C ILE A 29 -13.99 -9.07 -5.28
N ASP A 30 -14.00 -7.75 -5.10
CA ASP A 30 -14.08 -6.75 -6.17
C ASP A 30 -12.69 -6.26 -6.59
N SER A 31 -11.67 -7.12 -6.43
CA SER A 31 -10.27 -6.83 -6.72
C SER A 31 -9.63 -7.91 -7.58
N HIS A 32 -8.79 -7.47 -8.52
CA HIS A 32 -7.89 -8.34 -9.28
C HIS A 32 -6.57 -7.60 -9.56
N PHE A 33 -5.45 -8.26 -9.28
CA PHE A 33 -4.11 -7.69 -9.41
C PHE A 33 -3.32 -8.41 -10.51
N GLU A 34 -2.85 -7.64 -11.50
CA GLU A 34 -1.96 -8.14 -12.58
C GLU A 34 -0.48 -7.73 -12.39
N SER A 35 -0.19 -6.88 -11.41
CA SER A 35 1.18 -6.42 -11.15
C SER A 35 1.36 -5.97 -9.70
N PRO A 36 2.59 -5.95 -9.17
CA PRO A 36 2.85 -5.52 -7.79
C PRO A 36 2.92 -4.00 -7.62
N HIS A 37 2.70 -3.21 -8.67
CA HIS A 37 2.92 -1.75 -8.65
C HIS A 37 1.70 -0.91 -9.07
N GLY A 38 0.66 -1.52 -9.66
CA GLY A 38 -0.58 -0.80 -10.01
C GLY A 38 -0.48 0.13 -11.22
N LEU A 39 0.38 -0.19 -12.20
CA LEU A 39 0.30 0.47 -13.51
C LEU A 39 -0.94 -0.06 -14.25
N ASP A 40 -1.48 0.77 -15.14
CA ASP A 40 -2.75 0.51 -15.82
C ASP A 40 -2.76 -0.84 -16.54
N SER A 41 -3.81 -1.62 -16.29
CA SER A 41 -4.17 -2.79 -17.08
C SER A 41 -5.66 -3.05 -16.95
N LEU A 42 -6.29 -3.60 -17.99
CA LEU A 42 -7.74 -3.75 -18.06
C LEU A 42 -8.31 -4.69 -16.99
N LYS A 43 -7.50 -5.62 -16.46
CA LYS A 43 -7.92 -6.49 -15.37
C LYS A 43 -7.24 -6.13 -14.05
N HIS A 44 -6.53 -4.99 -13.95
CA HIS A 44 -5.99 -4.52 -12.69
C HIS A 44 -6.95 -3.52 -12.04
N TYR A 45 -7.72 -3.96 -11.05
CA TYR A 45 -8.75 -3.14 -10.41
C TYR A 45 -8.96 -3.51 -8.94
N SER A 46 -9.62 -2.62 -8.22
CA SER A 46 -10.09 -2.83 -6.84
C SER A 46 -11.27 -1.89 -6.55
N SER A 47 -11.90 -2.03 -5.39
CA SER A 47 -12.92 -1.12 -4.88
C SER A 47 -12.41 -0.32 -3.67
N ALA A 48 -13.06 0.78 -3.32
CA ALA A 48 -12.71 1.54 -2.11
C ALA A 48 -12.87 0.68 -0.84
N TYR A 49 -13.88 -0.19 -0.81
CA TYR A 49 -14.15 -1.09 0.30
C TYR A 49 -13.05 -2.16 0.44
N ASP A 50 -12.65 -2.77 -0.66
CA ASP A 50 -11.60 -3.79 -0.68
C ASP A 50 -10.25 -3.21 -0.24
N LEU A 51 -9.91 -2.01 -0.72
CA LEU A 51 -8.70 -1.32 -0.28
C LEU A 51 -8.73 -0.98 1.21
N ALA A 52 -9.90 -0.64 1.77
CA ALA A 52 -10.06 -0.43 3.21
C ALA A 52 -9.89 -1.74 4.01
N LEU A 53 -10.43 -2.87 3.52
CA LEU A 53 -10.22 -4.19 4.12
C LEU A 53 -8.74 -4.59 4.12
N LEU A 54 -8.08 -4.49 2.98
CA LEU A 54 -6.65 -4.80 2.82
C LEU A 54 -5.80 -3.91 3.73
N THR A 55 -6.15 -2.62 3.82
CA THR A 55 -5.46 -1.68 4.70
C THR A 55 -5.69 -2.01 6.16
N SER A 56 -6.91 -2.34 6.56
CA SER A 56 -7.22 -2.78 7.93
C SER A 56 -6.37 -3.98 8.30
N LYS A 57 -6.26 -4.97 7.40
CA LYS A 57 -5.40 -6.13 7.62
C LYS A 57 -3.92 -5.75 7.71
N GLY A 58 -3.44 -4.87 6.83
CA GLY A 58 -2.06 -4.37 6.87
C GLY A 58 -1.73 -3.66 8.18
N MET A 59 -2.65 -2.85 8.71
CA MET A 59 -2.46 -2.10 9.95
C MET A 59 -2.39 -2.98 11.21
N GLU A 60 -2.75 -4.27 11.14
CA GLU A 60 -2.49 -5.23 12.22
C GLU A 60 -0.98 -5.53 12.36
N ASN A 61 -0.21 -5.43 11.27
CA ASN A 61 1.23 -5.71 11.24
C ASN A 61 2.06 -4.49 11.68
N GLU A 62 2.93 -4.68 12.68
CA GLU A 62 3.71 -3.58 13.27
C GLU A 62 4.72 -2.96 12.29
N ILE A 63 5.36 -3.80 11.48
CA ILE A 63 6.33 -3.37 10.46
C ILE A 63 5.60 -2.55 9.38
N PHE A 64 4.41 -2.98 8.96
CA PHE A 64 3.61 -2.21 8.01
C PHE A 64 3.27 -0.83 8.57
N ARG A 65 2.79 -0.75 9.83
CA ARG A 65 2.49 0.53 10.50
C ARG A 65 3.70 1.46 10.56
N GLU A 66 4.87 0.92 10.93
CA GLU A 66 6.12 1.70 10.95
C GLU A 66 6.40 2.28 9.56
N ILE A 67 6.42 1.42 8.53
CA ILE A 67 6.81 1.82 7.16
C ILE A 67 5.85 2.87 6.59
N VAL A 68 4.54 2.68 6.72
CA VAL A 68 3.56 3.58 6.08
C VAL A 68 3.38 4.89 6.84
N GLY A 69 3.67 4.89 8.14
CA GLY A 69 3.67 6.09 8.99
C GLY A 69 4.96 6.91 8.91
N GLU A 70 6.04 6.32 8.40
CA GLU A 70 7.34 6.99 8.29
C GLU A 70 7.27 8.18 7.33
N LYS A 71 7.69 9.35 7.83
CA LYS A 71 7.66 10.60 7.05
C LYS A 71 8.92 10.77 6.24
N VAL A 72 10.07 10.39 6.80
CA VAL A 72 11.38 10.52 6.17
C VAL A 72 12.23 9.31 6.52
N ILE A 73 12.77 8.65 5.52
CA ILE A 73 13.83 7.65 5.70
C ILE A 73 15.16 8.32 5.34
N SER A 74 16.04 8.48 6.33
CA SER A 74 17.40 8.96 6.09
C SER A 74 18.17 7.98 5.20
N LYS A 75 19.00 8.52 4.32
CA LYS A 75 19.92 7.75 3.48
C LYS A 75 20.80 6.80 4.28
N ASP A 76 21.16 7.18 5.50
CA ASP A 76 22.09 6.44 6.34
C ASP A 76 21.45 5.20 6.99
N LYS A 77 20.10 5.16 7.11
CA LYS A 77 19.38 4.04 7.77
C LYS A 77 19.64 2.70 7.07
N TYR A 78 19.73 2.71 5.73
CA TYR A 78 19.88 1.50 4.91
C TYR A 78 20.92 1.66 3.79
N ASN A 79 21.88 2.59 3.95
CA ASN A 79 22.91 2.90 2.96
C ASN A 79 22.34 3.24 1.57
N PHE A 80 21.28 4.05 1.56
CA PHE A 80 20.72 4.58 0.33
C PHE A 80 21.55 5.75 -0.21
N THR A 81 21.35 6.07 -1.48
CA THR A 81 22.02 7.21 -2.13
C THR A 81 21.40 8.57 -1.80
N ARG A 82 20.22 8.57 -1.16
CA ARG A 82 19.47 9.78 -0.80
C ARG A 82 18.43 9.48 0.28
N ASP A 83 17.94 10.55 0.89
CA ASP A 83 16.77 10.49 1.76
C ASP A 83 15.50 10.23 0.94
N TYR A 84 14.53 9.56 1.55
CA TYR A 84 13.21 9.34 0.96
C TYR A 84 12.16 10.04 1.80
N GLN A 85 11.42 10.95 1.17
CA GLN A 85 10.30 11.64 1.79
C GLN A 85 8.99 10.98 1.39
N ASN A 86 8.11 10.78 2.36
CA ASN A 86 6.79 10.25 2.10
C ASN A 86 5.93 11.29 1.37
N ILE A 87 5.43 10.91 0.19
CA ILE A 87 4.61 11.81 -0.64
C ILE A 87 3.16 11.91 -0.17
N ASN A 88 2.74 11.13 0.83
CA ASN A 88 1.43 11.26 1.44
C ASN A 88 1.35 12.52 2.29
N LYS A 89 0.80 13.59 1.71
CA LYS A 89 0.64 14.89 2.38
C LYS A 89 -0.26 14.81 3.63
N ILE A 90 -1.11 13.80 3.76
CA ILE A 90 -1.98 13.64 4.94
C ILE A 90 -1.17 13.44 6.22
N LEU A 91 -0.07 12.70 6.17
CA LEU A 91 0.84 12.49 7.30
C LEU A 91 1.35 13.82 7.92
N HIS A 92 1.48 14.86 7.09
CA HIS A 92 2.01 16.16 7.51
C HIS A 92 0.90 17.16 7.87
N ARG A 93 -0.35 16.90 7.46
CA ARG A 93 -1.45 17.87 7.53
C ARG A 93 -2.49 17.55 8.59
N ILE A 94 -2.69 16.27 8.90
CA ILE A 94 -3.73 15.84 9.84
C ILE A 94 -3.06 15.30 11.10
N PRO A 95 -3.30 15.91 12.28
CA PRO A 95 -2.88 15.35 13.56
C PRO A 95 -3.40 13.91 13.72
N GLY A 96 -2.53 13.00 14.16
CA GLY A 96 -2.87 11.58 14.31
C GLY A 96 -2.81 10.76 13.02
N ALA A 97 -2.56 11.36 11.85
CA ALA A 97 -2.34 10.61 10.61
C ALA A 97 -1.13 9.68 10.73
N ASN A 98 -1.32 8.41 10.37
CA ASN A 98 -0.33 7.35 10.53
C ASN A 98 -0.19 6.44 9.28
N GLY A 99 -0.64 6.91 8.12
CA GLY A 99 -0.48 6.23 6.83
C GLY A 99 -1.42 6.77 5.75
N VAL A 100 -1.59 6.13 4.59
CA VAL A 100 -0.98 4.85 4.18
C VAL A 100 -0.28 5.03 2.83
N LYS A 101 -1.03 5.28 1.74
CA LYS A 101 -0.43 5.34 0.40
C LYS A 101 -1.22 6.14 -0.63
N THR A 102 -0.47 6.87 -1.46
CA THR A 102 -0.96 7.59 -2.65
C THR A 102 -0.86 6.73 -3.92
N GLY A 103 -1.66 7.03 -4.94
CA GLY A 103 -1.56 6.41 -6.28
C GLY A 103 -2.01 7.37 -7.39
N TYR A 104 -1.42 7.24 -8.57
CA TYR A 104 -1.86 7.96 -9.78
C TYR A 104 -1.40 7.25 -11.05
N THR A 105 -2.31 7.10 -12.00
CA THR A 105 -2.06 6.71 -13.40
C THR A 105 -3.02 7.47 -14.32
N GLY A 106 -2.83 7.36 -15.64
CA GLY A 106 -3.76 7.93 -16.61
C GLY A 106 -5.14 7.26 -16.53
N GLY A 107 -5.18 5.95 -16.35
CA GLY A 107 -6.42 5.18 -16.26
C GLY A 107 -7.16 5.29 -14.93
N ALA A 108 -6.45 5.40 -13.79
CA ALA A 108 -7.06 5.39 -12.47
C ALA A 108 -7.35 6.79 -11.89
N GLY A 109 -6.68 7.83 -12.38
CA GLY A 109 -6.74 9.15 -11.75
C GLY A 109 -6.06 9.16 -10.37
N LYS A 110 -6.46 10.08 -9.48
CA LYS A 110 -5.83 10.21 -8.15
C LYS A 110 -6.51 9.26 -7.15
N CYS A 111 -5.73 8.34 -6.60
CA CYS A 111 -6.15 7.44 -5.54
C CYS A 111 -5.38 7.75 -4.25
N LEU A 112 -6.04 7.59 -3.10
CA LEU A 112 -5.45 7.78 -1.78
C LEU A 112 -6.12 6.86 -0.78
N VAL A 113 -5.31 6.10 -0.05
CA VAL A 113 -5.73 5.45 1.19
C VAL A 113 -4.94 6.08 2.34
N SER A 114 -5.63 6.53 3.37
CA SER A 114 -5.00 7.13 4.56
C SER A 114 -5.49 6.43 5.82
N SER A 115 -4.73 6.55 6.89
CA SER A 115 -5.23 6.18 8.22
C SER A 115 -4.89 7.27 9.22
N VAL A 116 -5.79 7.46 10.18
CA VAL A 116 -5.68 8.43 11.26
C VAL A 116 -6.02 7.72 12.57
N ASN A 117 -5.11 7.77 13.54
CA ASN A 117 -5.41 7.36 14.90
C ASN A 117 -6.26 8.42 15.58
N TYR A 118 -7.46 8.03 16.00
CA TYR A 118 -8.39 8.88 16.74
C TYR A 118 -8.85 8.12 17.99
N ASN A 119 -8.46 8.62 19.17
CA ASN A 119 -8.79 8.03 20.48
C ASN A 119 -8.44 6.53 20.58
N GLY A 120 -7.26 6.15 20.10
CA GLY A 120 -6.78 4.76 20.16
C GLY A 120 -7.39 3.84 19.10
N ARG A 121 -8.20 4.35 18.17
CA ARG A 121 -8.75 3.60 17.04
C ARG A 121 -8.19 4.14 15.73
N ASN A 122 -7.82 3.25 14.82
CA ASN A 122 -7.45 3.64 13.47
C ASN A 122 -8.73 3.80 12.65
N ILE A 123 -8.92 5.00 12.11
CA ILE A 123 -9.90 5.28 11.05
C ILE A 123 -9.16 5.12 9.72
N ILE A 124 -9.73 4.38 8.79
CA ILE A 124 -9.23 4.18 7.42
C ILE A 124 -10.22 4.85 6.47
#